data_AF-A0A2K1YUK7-F1
#
_entry.id   AF-A0A2K1YUK7-F1
#
_cell.length_a   1.000
_cell.length_b   1.000
_cell.length_c   1.000
_cell.angle_alpha   90.00
_cell.angle_beta   90.00
_cell.angle_gamma   90.00
#
_symmetry.space_group_name_H-M   'P 1'
#
loop_
_entity.id
_entity.type
_entity.pdbx_description
1 polymer ?
#
loop_
_entity_poly.entity_id
_entity_poly.type
_entity_poly.pdbx_seq_one_letter_code
_entity_poly.pdbx_strand_id
1 'polypeptide(L)'
;MGSVGSRRFICVLLSILSLVCLSSGFTLVDNYLIDCGSLTNTTAESFDGTSKYTFLINQPGRHWIRLYIYPFVSGSYNMSNASFGVSTLNYAFLSNFSVKASVVKEFSVNVTSKNLVITIT
;
A
#
# COMPACT_ATOMS: atom_id res chain seq x y z
N MET A 1 -49.28 -26.63 11.98
CA MET A 1 -47.82 -26.84 11.98
C MET A 1 -47.30 -26.43 10.60
N GLY A 2 -46.37 -25.51 10.37
CA GLY A 2 -45.26 -24.99 11.14
C GLY A 2 -44.11 -24.78 10.14
N SER A 3 -44.27 -23.81 9.22
CA SER A 3 -43.26 -23.48 8.20
C SER A 3 -42.09 -22.73 8.85
N VAL A 4 -41.29 -23.48 9.62
CA VAL A 4 -40.12 -22.98 10.38
C VAL A 4 -38.83 -23.10 9.55
N GLY A 5 -38.86 -23.83 8.43
CA GLY A 5 -37.69 -24.08 7.57
C GLY A 5 -37.31 -22.95 6.61
N SER A 6 -38.29 -22.19 6.08
CA SER A 6 -38.02 -21.22 5.00
C SER A 6 -37.28 -19.96 5.46
N ARG A 7 -37.57 -19.48 6.68
CA ARG A 7 -36.96 -18.26 7.23
C ARG A 7 -35.48 -18.44 7.56
N ARG A 8 -35.08 -19.65 8.01
CA ARG A 8 -33.67 -19.96 8.31
C ARG A 8 -32.81 -20.00 7.05
N PHE A 9 -33.34 -20.53 5.95
CA PHE A 9 -32.66 -20.53 4.66
C PHE A 9 -32.49 -19.11 4.09
N ILE A 10 -33.52 -18.26 4.20
CA ILE A 10 -33.46 -16.86 3.75
C ILE A 10 -32.41 -16.07 4.55
N CYS A 11 -32.36 -16.24 5.88
CA CYS A 11 -31.35 -15.61 6.71
C CYS A 11 -29.93 -16.05 6.33
N VAL A 12 -29.71 -17.35 6.12
CA VAL A 12 -28.40 -17.87 5.70
C VAL A 12 -28.00 -17.33 4.33
N LEU A 13 -28.94 -17.27 3.36
CA LEU A 13 -28.67 -16.73 2.04
C LEU A 13 -28.30 -15.23 2.07
N LEU A 14 -28.99 -14.44 2.91
CA LEU A 14 -28.68 -13.03 3.13
C LEU A 14 -27.32 -12.84 3.83
N SER A 15 -26.99 -13.68 4.81
CA SER A 15 -25.69 -13.65 5.50
C SER A 15 -24.55 -14.02 4.55
N ILE A 16 -24.73 -15.02 3.69
CA ILE A 16 -23.74 -15.40 2.68
C ILE A 16 -23.57 -14.28 1.65
N LEU A 17 -24.66 -13.66 1.20
CA LEU A 17 -24.61 -12.53 0.26
C LEU A 17 -23.85 -11.33 0.87
N SER A 18 -24.04 -11.04 2.16
CA SER A 18 -23.27 -10.01 2.85
C SER A 18 -21.79 -10.36 3.03
N LEU A 19 -21.45 -11.64 3.26
CA LEU A 19 -20.06 -12.11 3.33
C LEU A 19 -19.37 -12.03 1.96
N VAL A 20 -20.09 -12.35 0.88
CA VAL A 20 -19.58 -12.23 -0.50
C VAL A 20 -19.31 -10.76 -0.83
N CYS A 21 -20.20 -9.83 -0.49
CA CYS A 21 -19.98 -8.39 -0.69
C CYS A 21 -18.81 -7.82 0.13
N LEU A 22 -18.56 -8.35 1.34
CA LEU A 22 -17.37 -8.01 2.12
C LEU A 22 -16.09 -8.48 1.44
N SER A 23 -16.12 -9.62 0.73
CA SER A 23 -14.94 -10.13 0.00
C SER A 23 -14.66 -9.38 -1.30
N SER A 24 -15.69 -8.85 -2.00
CA SER A 24 -15.51 -8.04 -3.21
C SER A 24 -15.03 -6.61 -2.93
N GLY A 25 -15.09 -6.14 -1.68
CA GLY A 25 -14.42 -4.92 -1.24
C GLY A 25 -12.90 -5.06 -1.07
N PHE A 26 -12.38 -6.29 -1.09
CA PHE A 26 -10.94 -6.60 -1.09
C PHE A 26 -10.49 -7.04 -2.48
N THR A 27 -10.72 -6.21 -3.50
CA THR A 27 -9.98 -6.39 -4.75
C THR A 27 -8.50 -6.09 -4.46
N LEU A 28 -7.65 -7.10 -4.63
CA LEU A 28 -6.18 -7.11 -4.54
C LEU A 28 -5.46 -6.14 -5.51
N VAL A 29 -6.14 -5.08 -5.97
CA VAL A 29 -5.70 -4.15 -7.01
C VAL A 29 -4.73 -3.09 -6.48
N ASP A 30 -4.69 -2.86 -5.16
CA ASP A 30 -3.88 -1.79 -4.56
C ASP A 30 -2.59 -2.29 -3.87
N ASN A 31 -2.04 -3.42 -4.30
CA ASN A 31 -0.71 -3.86 -3.87
C ASN A 31 0.36 -3.15 -4.70
N TYR A 32 0.58 -1.88 -4.38
CA TYR A 32 1.66 -1.10 -4.99
C TYR A 32 2.99 -1.45 -4.33
N LEU A 33 3.83 -2.20 -5.04
CA LEU A 33 5.17 -2.55 -4.60
C LEU A 33 6.12 -1.43 -5.03
N ILE A 34 6.63 -0.69 -4.05
CA ILE A 34 7.72 0.27 -4.27
C ILE A 34 9.02 -0.47 -3.96
N ASP A 35 9.74 -0.84 -5.03
CA ASP A 35 11.07 -1.41 -4.90
C ASP A 35 12.11 -0.28 -4.91
N CYS A 36 12.61 0.05 -3.72
CA CYS A 36 13.68 1.04 -3.56
C CYS A 36 15.07 0.54 -4.02
N GLY A 37 15.17 -0.58 -4.75
CA GLY A 37 16.43 -1.16 -5.24
C GLY A 37 16.40 -1.72 -6.67
N SER A 38 15.35 -1.46 -7.45
CA SER A 38 15.29 -1.96 -8.84
C SER A 38 16.20 -1.17 -9.79
N LEU A 39 16.98 -1.90 -10.60
CA LEU A 39 17.78 -1.37 -11.73
C LEU A 39 16.92 -0.83 -12.89
N THR A 40 15.61 -1.09 -12.89
CA THR A 40 14.71 -0.63 -13.94
C THR A 40 14.04 0.67 -13.55
N ASN A 41 14.22 1.68 -14.41
CA ASN A 41 13.60 3.00 -14.30
C ASN A 41 12.07 2.88 -14.35
N THR A 42 11.42 2.61 -13.22
CA THR A 42 10.08 3.15 -13.02
C THR A 42 10.25 4.66 -13.10
N THR A 43 9.49 5.32 -13.98
CA THR A 43 9.56 6.76 -14.25
C THR A 43 9.24 7.58 -13.00
N ALA A 44 10.16 7.59 -12.04
CA ALA A 44 10.22 8.56 -10.98
C ALA A 44 10.75 9.82 -11.64
N GLU A 45 9.93 10.86 -11.74
CA GLU A 45 10.43 12.21 -12.04
C GLU A 45 11.41 12.57 -10.91
N SER A 46 12.70 12.28 -11.14
CA SER A 46 13.78 12.53 -10.22
C SER A 46 14.11 14.02 -10.25
N PHE A 47 13.36 14.79 -9.48
CA PHE A 47 13.72 16.17 -9.16
C PHE A 47 14.51 16.12 -7.85
N ASP A 48 15.83 16.29 -7.94
CA ASP A 48 16.68 16.71 -6.82
C ASP A 48 16.77 15.74 -5.62
N GLY A 49 17.04 14.45 -5.87
CA GLY A 49 17.16 13.43 -4.81
C GLY A 49 15.82 12.95 -4.23
N THR A 50 14.71 13.56 -4.66
CA THR A 50 13.36 13.14 -4.29
C THR A 50 12.74 12.28 -5.40
N SER A 51 12.16 11.15 -5.02
CA SER A 51 11.41 10.26 -5.93
C SER A 51 9.92 10.30 -5.60
N LYS A 52 9.08 10.48 -6.61
CA LYS A 52 7.61 10.53 -6.45
C LYS A 52 6.93 9.39 -7.20
N TYR A 53 6.01 8.71 -6.52
CA TYR A 53 5.19 7.63 -7.04
C TYR A 53 3.72 8.03 -6.95
N THR A 54 3.02 7.98 -8.06
CA THR A 54 1.59 8.32 -8.12
C THR A 54 0.77 7.09 -8.42
N PHE A 55 -0.19 6.80 -7.55
CA PHE A 55 -1.11 5.67 -7.66
C PHE A 55 -2.52 6.16 -7.89
N LEU A 56 -3.22 5.53 -8.83
CA LEU A 56 -4.62 5.82 -9.13
C LEU A 56 -5.53 5.00 -8.22
N ILE A 57 -6.27 5.70 -7.37
CA ILE A 57 -7.20 5.13 -6.40
C ILE A 57 -8.58 5.03 -7.04
N ASN A 58 -9.04 3.79 -7.21
CA ASN A 58 -10.34 3.50 -7.82
C ASN A 58 -11.51 3.65 -6.84
N GLN A 59 -11.30 3.30 -5.58
CA GLN A 59 -12.32 3.38 -4.53
C GLN A 59 -11.78 4.18 -3.35
N PRO A 60 -12.41 5.31 -2.98
CA PRO A 60 -12.06 6.02 -1.76
C PRO A 60 -12.25 5.12 -0.53
N GLY A 61 -11.31 5.15 0.41
CA GLY A 61 -11.40 4.36 1.64
C GLY A 61 -10.06 4.04 2.26
N ARG A 62 -10.04 3.00 3.11
CA ARG A 62 -8.84 2.56 3.79
C ARG A 62 -7.97 1.69 2.88
N HIS A 63 -6.74 2.12 2.67
CA HIS A 63 -5.75 1.46 1.83
C HIS A 63 -4.55 1.07 2.69
N TRP A 64 -3.96 -0.07 2.36
CA TRP A 64 -2.76 -0.57 3.01
C TRP A 64 -1.57 -0.34 2.11
N ILE A 65 -0.54 0.32 2.63
CA ILE A 65 0.71 0.60 1.95
C ILE A 65 1.77 -0.31 2.54
N ARG A 66 2.43 -1.12 1.70
CA ARG A 66 3.54 -1.99 2.09
C ARG A 66 4.81 -1.55 1.40
N LEU A 67 5.78 -1.09 2.18
CA LEU A 67 7.12 -0.79 1.69
C LEU A 67 8.05 -1.96 1.94
N TYR A 68 8.68 -2.43 0.86
CA TYR A 68 9.74 -3.43 0.89
C TYR A 68 11.06 -2.73 0.70
N ILE A 69 11.89 -2.74 1.73
CA ILE A 69 13.15 -2.03 1.75
C ILE A 69 14.26 -3.06 1.82
N TYR A 70 15.00 -3.20 0.72
CA TYR A 70 16.14 -4.11 0.61
C TYR A 70 17.43 -3.28 0.45
N PRO A 71 18.28 -3.18 1.48
CA PRO A 71 19.53 -2.44 1.35
C PRO A 71 20.44 -3.12 0.34
N PHE A 72 21.00 -2.34 -0.58
CA PHE A 72 21.93 -2.81 -1.59
C PHE A 72 23.22 -1.96 -1.61
N VAL A 73 24.25 -2.52 -2.23
CA VAL A 73 25.51 -1.84 -2.49
C VAL A 73 25.74 -1.82 -4.00
N SER A 74 25.99 -0.64 -4.55
CA SER A 74 26.26 -0.44 -5.98
C SER A 74 27.46 0.49 -6.17
N GLY A 75 28.59 -0.05 -6.60
CA GLY A 75 29.84 0.71 -6.72
C GLY A 75 30.29 1.25 -5.35
N SER A 76 30.46 2.57 -5.24
CA SER A 76 30.79 3.26 -3.98
C SER A 76 29.56 3.60 -3.13
N TYR A 77 28.35 3.42 -3.64
CA TYR A 77 27.12 3.73 -2.93
C TYR A 77 26.67 2.54 -2.08
N ASN A 78 26.48 2.78 -0.77
CA ASN A 78 25.95 1.81 0.17
C ASN A 78 24.68 2.38 0.81
N MET A 79 23.53 1.81 0.45
CA MET A 79 22.23 2.24 0.95
C MET A 79 22.12 2.10 2.48
N SER A 80 22.90 1.20 3.10
CA SER A 80 22.90 1.01 4.57
C SER A 80 23.44 2.21 5.34
N ASN A 81 24.18 3.09 4.67
CA ASN A 81 24.72 4.34 5.25
C ASN A 81 23.83 5.55 4.93
N ALA A 82 22.82 5.38 4.07
CA ALA A 82 21.88 6.43 3.71
C ALA A 82 20.72 6.50 4.71
N SER A 83 20.15 7.69 4.84
CA SER A 83 18.90 7.94 5.55
C SER A 83 17.90 8.51 4.56
N PHE A 84 16.66 8.03 4.59
CA PHE A 84 15.58 8.53 3.73
C PHE A 84 14.28 8.71 4.52
N GLY A 85 13.42 9.56 3.99
CA GLY A 85 12.05 9.76 4.42
C GLY A 85 11.08 9.18 3.42
N VAL A 86 9.91 8.78 3.90
CA VAL A 86 8.78 8.37 3.06
C VAL A 86 7.56 9.10 3.56
N SER A 87 6.92 9.83 2.67
CA SER A 87 5.75 10.64 2.99
C SER A 87 4.69 10.53 1.91
N THR A 88 3.49 10.97 2.26
CA THR A 88 2.39 11.29 1.36
C THR A 88 2.11 12.78 1.49
N LEU A 89 1.15 13.28 0.70
CA LEU A 89 0.75 14.68 0.75
C LEU A 89 0.44 15.18 2.17
N ASN A 90 -0.15 14.33 3.02
CA ASN A 90 -0.65 14.73 4.34
C ASN A 90 0.07 14.06 5.52
N TYR A 91 0.82 12.98 5.28
CA TYR A 91 1.40 12.17 6.35
C TYR A 91 2.82 11.73 6.03
N ALA A 92 3.75 11.88 6.98
CA ALA A 92 5.05 11.25 6.93
C ALA A 92 4.98 9.85 7.58
N PHE A 93 5.37 8.82 6.83
CA PHE A 93 5.43 7.44 7.33
C PHE A 93 6.78 7.12 7.96
N LEU A 94 7.85 7.61 7.34
CA LEU A 94 9.23 7.42 7.76
C LEU A 94 9.96 8.76 7.67
N SER A 95 10.81 9.06 8.65
CA SER A 95 11.70 10.23 8.62
C SER A 95 13.09 9.83 9.09
N ASN A 96 14.12 10.24 8.35
CA ASN A 96 15.53 9.95 8.68
C ASN A 96 15.73 8.45 8.99
N PHE A 97 15.09 7.60 8.19
CA PHE A 97 15.07 6.17 8.38
C PHE A 97 16.28 5.53 7.70
N SER A 98 17.00 4.68 8.44
CA SER A 98 18.14 3.92 7.95
C SER A 98 17.91 2.43 8.21
N VAL A 99 18.40 1.61 7.29
CA VAL A 99 18.17 0.17 7.23
C VAL A 99 19.49 -0.55 7.01
N LYS A 100 19.81 -1.43 7.95
CA LYS A 100 20.98 -2.32 7.86
C LYS A 100 20.64 -3.73 7.37
N ALA A 101 19.35 -4.05 7.32
CA ALA A 101 18.83 -5.33 6.89
C ALA A 101 17.50 -5.11 6.16
N SER A 102 17.10 -6.09 5.35
CA SER A 102 15.84 -6.07 4.61
C SER A 102 14.66 -5.98 5.58
N VAL A 103 13.73 -5.06 5.33
CA VAL A 103 12.57 -4.82 6.20
C VAL A 103 11.32 -4.55 5.38
N VAL A 104 10.18 -4.98 5.92
CA VAL A 104 8.86 -4.64 5.40
C VAL A 104 8.17 -3.72 6.39
N LYS A 105 7.62 -2.60 5.89
CA LYS A 105 6.83 -1.66 6.69
C LYS A 105 5.43 -1.57 6.12
N GLU A 106 4.43 -1.73 6.98
CA GLU A 106 3.03 -1.70 6.60
C GLU A 106 2.32 -0.52 7.28
N PHE A 107 1.55 0.25 6.51
CA PHE A 107 0.82 1.42 6.97
C PHE A 107 -0.63 1.37 6.45
N SER A 108 -1.60 1.72 7.28
CA SER A 108 -3.00 1.87 6.87
C SER A 108 -3.35 3.34 6.77
N VAL A 109 -3.69 3.82 5.58
CA VAL A 109 -4.11 5.20 5.35
C VAL A 109 -5.53 5.28 4.82
N ASN A 110 -6.23 6.36 5.17
CA ASN A 110 -7.51 6.66 4.55
C ASN A 110 -7.28 7.61 3.37
N VAL A 111 -7.60 7.14 2.16
CA VAL A 111 -7.40 7.92 0.93
C VAL A 111 -8.76 8.26 0.34
N THR A 112 -9.03 9.55 0.22
CA THR A 112 -10.29 10.07 -0.35
C THR A 112 -10.12 10.65 -1.75
N SER A 113 -8.87 10.91 -2.17
CA SER A 113 -8.50 11.44 -3.47
C SER A 113 -8.36 10.32 -4.51
N LYS A 114 -8.53 10.67 -5.80
CA LYS A 114 -8.26 9.76 -6.92
C LYS A 114 -6.78 9.41 -7.08
N ASN A 115 -5.89 10.23 -6.54
CA ASN A 115 -4.45 10.04 -6.63
C ASN A 115 -3.88 9.92 -5.22
N LEU A 116 -3.10 8.87 -4.98
CA LEU A 116 -2.22 8.73 -3.83
C LEU A 116 -0.79 8.98 -4.30
N VAL A 117 -0.16 10.03 -3.78
CA VAL A 117 1.23 10.35 -4.10
C VAL A 117 2.10 9.97 -2.92
N ILE A 118 3.08 9.11 -3.16
CA ILE A 118 4.13 8.72 -2.21
C ILE A 118 5.43 9.39 -2.64
N THR A 119 6.06 10.09 -1.72
CA THR A 119 7.32 10.82 -1.93
C THR A 119 8.40 10.19 -1.07
N ILE A 120 9.56 9.93 -1.66
CA ILE A 120 10.76 9.45 -0.97
C ILE A 120 11.81 10.55 -1.08
N THR A 121 12.35 10.98 0.06
CA THR A 121 13.31 12.09 0.19
C THR A 121 14.57 11.66 0.89
#